data_AF-K1T0C0-F1
#
_entry.id   AF-K1T0C0-F1
#
_cell.length_a   1.000
_cell.length_b   1.000
_cell.length_c   1.000
_cell.angle_alpha   90.00
_cell.angle_beta   90.00
_cell.angle_gamma   90.00
#
_symmetry.space_group_name_H-M   'P 1'
#
loop_
_entity.id
_entity.type
_entity.pdbx_description
1 polymer ?
#
loop_
_entity_poly.entity_id
_entity_poly.type
_entity_poly.pdbx_seq_one_letter_code
_entity_poly.pdbx_strand_id
1 'polypeptide(L)' 'MVNGMKYKDFETLRSNQEFKKVYNNKKSFANKNLIMYISENGTDTKRLGVSVSKKV' A
#
# COMPACT_ATOMS: atom_id res chain seq x y z
N MET A 1 -8.98 -19.11 12.96
CA MET A 1 -9.55 -18.25 11.91
C MET A 1 -8.40 -17.56 11.18
N VAL A 2 -7.89 -18.16 10.10
CA VAL A 2 -6.79 -17.55 9.33
C VAL A 2 -7.45 -16.72 8.23
N ASN A 3 -7.55 -15.40 8.45
CA ASN A 3 -7.93 -14.48 7.37
C ASN A 3 -6.88 -14.61 6.27
N GLY A 4 -7.20 -15.32 5.18
CA GLY A 4 -6.30 -15.55 4.06
C GLY A 4 -5.67 -14.24 3.60
N MET A 5 -4.35 -14.12 3.79
CA MET A 5 -3.62 -12.95 3.31
C MET A 5 -3.67 -12.97 1.78
N LYS A 6 -4.13 -11.87 1.17
CA LYS A 6 -4.30 -11.78 -0.30
C LYS A 6 -2.95 -11.88 -1.03
N TYR A 7 -1.86 -11.56 -0.35
CA TYR A 7 -0.49 -11.66 -0.84
C TYR A 7 0.31 -12.52 0.14
N LYS A 8 0.99 -13.56 -0.37
CA LYS A 8 1.67 -14.56 0.46
C LYS A 8 2.87 -13.99 1.23
N ASP A 9 3.57 -13.04 0.61
CA ASP A 9 4.84 -12.50 1.12
C ASP A 9 4.71 -11.07 1.68
N PHE A 10 3.48 -10.54 1.73
CA PHE A 10 3.21 -9.16 2.17
C PHE A 10 2.08 -9.10 3.18
N GLU A 11 2.32 -8.31 4.22
CA GLU A 11 1.25 -7.83 5.08
C GLU A 11 0.34 -6.88 4.27
N THR A 12 -0.97 -7.03 4.41
CA THR A 12 -1.92 -6.17 3.67
C THR A 12 -2.04 -4.82 4.36
N LEU A 13 -1.80 -3.73 3.63
CA LEU A 13 -2.17 -2.38 4.06
C LEU A 13 -3.69 -2.23 3.93
N ARG A 14 -4.40 -2.14 5.06
CA ARG A 14 -5.88 -2.18 5.08
C ARG A 14 -6.52 -0.88 5.53
N SER A 15 -5.91 -0.17 6.47
CA SER A 15 -6.54 0.98 7.10
C SER A 15 -6.34 2.27 6.31
N ASN A 16 -7.36 3.12 6.25
CA ASN A 16 -7.26 4.44 5.60
C ASN A 16 -6.15 5.30 6.22
N GLN A 17 -5.96 5.20 7.54
CA GLN A 17 -4.87 5.91 8.24
C GLN A 17 -3.49 5.51 7.71
N GLU A 18 -3.25 4.22 7.47
CA GLU A 18 -2.01 3.75 6.88
C GLU A 18 -1.82 4.26 5.44
N PHE A 19 -2.87 4.23 4.61
CA PHE A 19 -2.82 4.81 3.28
C PHE A 19 -2.48 6.31 3.32
N LYS A 20 -3.13 7.08 4.21
CA LYS A 20 -2.84 8.50 4.42
C LYS A 20 -1.38 8.74 4.82
N LYS A 21 -0.83 7.92 5.72
CA LYS A 21 0.57 8.03 6.13
C LYS A 21 1.51 7.89 4.93
N VAL A 22 1.26 6.91 4.07
CA VAL A 22 2.07 6.66 2.86
C VAL A 22 1.92 7.81 1.85
N TYR A 23 0.71 8.31 1.62
CA TYR A 23 0.48 9.46 0.73
C TYR A 23 1.16 10.74 1.22
N ASN A 24 1.16 10.98 2.53
CA ASN A 24 1.76 12.17 3.14
C ASN A 24 3.29 12.16 3.10
N ASN A 25 3.94 11.00 2.92
CA ASN A 25 5.39 10.89 2.85
C ASN A 25 6.00 11.46 1.56
N LYS A 26 5.17 11.85 0.57
CA LYS A 26 5.54 12.50 -0.71
C LYS A 26 6.57 11.77 -1.59
N LYS A 27 7.04 10.59 -1.22
CA LYS A 27 7.91 9.74 -2.04
C LYS A 27 7.05 8.85 -2.94
N SER A 28 6.99 9.17 -4.23
CA SER A 28 6.21 8.42 -5.21
C SER A 28 6.92 8.27 -6.55
N PHE A 29 6.52 7.25 -7.30
CA PHE A 29 6.93 6.97 -8.67
C PHE A 29 5.68 6.77 -9.51
N ALA A 30 5.62 7.38 -10.69
CA ALA A 30 4.45 7.33 -11.55
C ALA A 30 4.81 6.94 -12.98
N ASN A 31 3.94 6.15 -13.60
CA ASN A 31 3.89 5.92 -15.03
C ASN A 31 2.47 6.20 -15.56
N LYS A 32 2.22 5.98 -16.86
CA LYS A 32 0.93 6.28 -17.50
C LYS A 32 -0.28 5.63 -16.81
N ASN A 33 -0.09 4.47 -16.19
CA ASN A 33 -1.18 3.62 -15.70
C ASN A 33 -1.13 3.37 -14.18
N LEU A 34 -0.03 3.71 -13.50
CA LEU A 34 0.23 3.35 -12.12
C LEU A 34 0.99 4.47 -11.40
N ILE A 35 0.58 4.74 -10.17
CA ILE A 35 1.34 5.53 -9.21
C ILE A 35 1.64 4.64 -8.01
N MET A 36 2.92 4.56 -7.64
CA MET A 36 3.40 3.84 -6.48
C MET A 36 3.88 4.84 -5.43
N TYR A 37 3.35 4.75 -4.21
CA TYR A 37 3.81 5.52 -3.07
C TYR A 37 4.64 4.63 -2.14
N ILE A 38 5.73 5.16 -1.60
CA ILE A 38 6.68 4.40 -0.78
C ILE A 38 6.92 5.12 0.56
N SER A 39 6.87 4.37 1.65
CA SER A 39 7.25 4.83 2.99
C SER A 39 7.92 3.70 3.75
N GLU A 40 8.99 4.03 4.47
CA GLU A 40 9.57 3.12 5.45
C GLU A 40 8.59 2.94 6.61
N ASN A 41 8.46 1.71 7.08
CA ASN A 41 7.59 1.32 8.20
C ASN A 41 8.38 0.93 9.46
N GLY A 42 9.72 0.87 9.38
CA GLY A 42 10.58 0.51 10.51
C GLY A 42 10.46 -0.95 10.95
N THR A 43 9.98 -1.84 10.09
CA THR A 43 9.86 -3.28 10.36
C THR A 43 10.54 -4.09 9.26
N ASP A 44 10.86 -5.36 9.54
CA ASP A 44 11.43 -6.29 8.55
C ASP A 44 10.37 -6.84 7.57
N THR A 45 9.11 -6.43 7.74
CA THR A 45 7.98 -6.91 6.93
C THR A 45 7.56 -5.89 5.89
N LYS A 46 7.33 -6.35 4.65
CA LYS A 46 6.82 -5.51 3.58
C LYS A 46 5.29 -5.43 3.67
N ARG A 47 4.74 -4.22 3.54
CA ARG A 47 3.29 -3.98 3.48
C ARG A 47 2.87 -3.55 2.09
N LEU A 48 1.78 -4.10 1.58
CA LEU A 48 1.23 -3.77 0.26
C LEU A 48 -0.26 -3.44 0.33
N GLY A 49 -0.65 -2.33 -0.27
CA GLY A 49 -2.03 -1.89 -0.46
C GLY A 49 -2.25 -1.46 -1.89
N VAL A 50 -3.42 -1.78 -2.45
CA VAL A 50 -3.81 -1.38 -3.80
C VAL A 50 -5.09 -0.56 -3.72
N SER A 51 -5.06 0.62 -4.30
CA SER A 51 -6.23 1.49 -4.45
C SER A 51 -6.49 1.73 -5.94
N VAL A 52 -7.76 1.68 -6.33
CA VAL A 52 -8.23 1.98 -7.68
C VAL A 52 -9.32 3.03 -7.60
N SER A 53 -9.32 3.99 -8.53
CA SER A 53 -10.39 5.00 -8.58
C SER A 53 -11.69 4.33 -9.01
N LYS A 54 -12.82 4.67 -8.39
CA LYS A 54 -14.14 4.12 -8.77
C LYS A 54 -14.56 4.45 -10.23
N LYS A 55 -13.91 5.41 -10.88
CA LYS A 55 -14.23 5.86 -12.23
C LYS A 55 -13.90 4.83 -13.32
N VAL A 56 -13.01 3.87 -13.03
CA VAL A 56 -12.66 2.78 -13.95
C VAL A 56 -13.57 1.59 -13.78
#